data_AF-A0A5C5ZP87-F1
#
_entry.id   AF-A0A5C5ZP87-F1
#
_cell.length_a   1.000
_cell.length_b   1.000
_cell.length_c   1.000
_cell.angle_alpha   90.00
_cell.angle_beta   90.00
_cell.angle_gamma   90.00
#
_symmetry.space_group_name_H-M   'P 1'
#
loop_
_entity.id
_entity.type
_entity.pdbx_description
1 polymer ?
#
loop_
_entity_poly.entity_id
_entity_poly.type
_entity_poly.pdbx_seq_one_letter_code
_entity_poly.pdbx_strand_id
1 'polypeptide(L)'
;MGLGNTRDFGRFIASAGSSFNYGLRTEQWCVDKISRITPNEIVRGHIFYSPAIENALVSNRCISLFIYRDPREVARSLVNYLQKMNRFHRLRAYFKGLDPEAALLLAINGIPSCENIYFPSISERFRNYQGWLASEAVYCTKFEDVAGENQEQELRKIIRFYLHRSGSGEQTEDILKRMRGGLQPAKSHTFSGIQQQTWRDAFTPACIKAFKEQDHGLLTELGYEFSEDWS
;
A
#
# COMPACT_ATOMS: atom_id res chain seq x y z
N MET A 1 -10.42 -9.54 7.23
CA MET A 1 -10.35 -10.84 6.51
C MET A 1 -10.36 -11.92 7.57
N GLY A 2 -11.42 -12.73 7.67
CA GLY A 2 -11.55 -13.74 8.73
C GLY A 2 -11.02 -15.10 8.28
N LEU A 3 -9.76 -15.39 8.59
CA LEU A 3 -9.13 -16.71 8.45
C LEU A 3 -9.07 -17.36 9.85
N GLY A 4 -10.05 -18.17 10.25
CA GLY A 4 -10.02 -18.86 11.55
C GLY A 4 -10.10 -17.94 12.80
N ASN A 5 -9.51 -18.39 13.92
CA ASN A 5 -9.48 -17.69 15.23
C ASN A 5 -8.52 -16.48 15.23
N THR A 6 -8.66 -15.59 14.25
CA THR A 6 -7.81 -14.40 14.09
C THR A 6 -8.09 -13.35 15.15
N ARG A 7 -7.03 -12.70 15.63
CA ARG A 7 -7.08 -11.57 16.57
C ARG A 7 -6.61 -10.31 15.86
N ASP A 8 -7.42 -9.26 15.92
CA ASP A 8 -7.03 -7.92 15.46
C ASP A 8 -6.85 -7.00 16.67
N PHE A 9 -5.60 -6.82 17.10
CA PHE A 9 -5.27 -5.90 18.19
C PHE A 9 -5.14 -4.43 17.72
N GLY A 10 -5.49 -4.12 16.47
CA GLY A 10 -5.35 -2.78 15.90
C GLY A 10 -3.91 -2.37 15.63
N ARG A 11 -2.97 -3.33 15.62
CA ARG A 11 -1.54 -3.05 15.46
C ARG A 11 -1.22 -2.57 14.04
N PHE A 12 -0.44 -1.49 13.96
CA PHE A 12 0.05 -0.91 12.71
C PHE A 12 1.56 -0.70 12.74
N ILE A 13 2.30 -1.32 11.83
CA ILE A 13 3.76 -1.20 11.70
C ILE A 13 4.07 -0.34 10.47
N ALA A 14 4.83 0.73 10.63
CA ALA A 14 5.16 1.62 9.51
C ALA A 14 6.62 2.05 9.54
N SER A 15 7.36 1.87 8.44
CA SER A 15 8.76 2.29 8.35
C SER A 15 8.90 3.81 8.30
N ALA A 16 7.96 4.49 7.64
CA ALA A 16 7.75 5.94 7.80
C ALA A 16 6.52 6.18 8.67
N GLY A 17 6.61 7.07 9.67
CA GLY A 17 5.45 7.32 10.51
C GLY A 17 4.31 8.00 9.76
N SER A 18 3.06 7.66 10.14
CA SER A 18 1.90 7.77 9.26
C SER A 18 0.92 8.91 9.56
N SER A 19 1.17 9.76 10.57
CA SER A 19 0.27 10.89 10.90
C SER A 19 0.93 12.03 11.69
N PHE A 20 1.66 11.73 12.76
CA PHE A 20 2.16 12.74 13.72
C PHE A 20 3.69 12.84 13.73
N ASN A 21 4.39 11.71 13.68
CA ASN A 21 5.84 11.63 13.60
C ASN A 21 6.25 11.19 12.19
N TYR A 22 6.55 12.14 11.30
CA TYR A 22 6.93 11.87 9.91
C TYR A 22 8.44 11.58 9.75
N GLY A 23 8.97 10.80 10.68
CA GLY A 23 10.36 10.33 10.67
C GLY A 23 10.46 8.89 10.20
N LEU A 24 11.62 8.54 9.67
CA LEU A 24 11.98 7.16 9.37
C LEU A 24 12.28 6.40 10.65
N ARG A 25 11.69 5.21 10.79
CA ARG A 25 12.02 4.25 11.83
C ARG A 25 13.18 3.39 11.35
N THR A 26 14.02 2.95 12.27
CA THR A 26 15.13 2.06 11.95
C THR A 26 14.60 0.70 11.51
N GLU A 27 15.38 0.00 10.68
CA GLU A 27 15.11 -1.38 10.29
C GLU A 27 14.90 -2.28 11.53
N GLN A 28 15.78 -2.15 12.53
CA GLN A 28 15.68 -2.89 13.79
C GLN A 28 14.36 -2.66 14.50
N TRP A 29 13.81 -1.43 14.48
CA TRP A 29 12.51 -1.16 15.08
C TRP A 29 11.40 -1.98 14.40
N CYS A 30 11.43 -2.10 13.07
CA CYS A 30 10.48 -2.92 12.33
C CYS A 30 10.64 -4.41 12.67
N VAL A 31 11.87 -4.92 12.71
CA VAL A 31 12.20 -6.30 13.11
C VAL A 31 11.68 -6.60 14.52
N ASP A 32 11.92 -5.73 15.48
CA ASP A 32 11.46 -5.88 16.88
C ASP A 32 9.92 -5.86 16.99
N LYS A 33 9.25 -5.15 16.09
CA LYS A 33 7.79 -5.19 16.04
C LYS A 33 7.31 -6.50 15.44
N ILE A 34 7.91 -6.97 14.36
CA ILE A 34 7.54 -8.23 13.70
C ILE A 34 7.74 -9.43 14.64
N SER A 35 8.84 -9.47 15.40
CA SER A 35 9.12 -10.56 16.36
C SER A 35 8.13 -10.67 17.51
N ARG A 36 7.33 -9.62 17.75
CA ARG A 36 6.27 -9.58 18.77
C ARG A 36 4.88 -9.86 18.20
N ILE A 37 4.77 -10.25 16.93
CA ILE A 37 3.48 -10.64 16.35
C ILE A 37 3.13 -12.01 16.90
N THR A 38 1.94 -12.12 17.46
CA THR A 38 1.45 -13.34 18.12
C THR A 38 0.74 -14.27 17.14
N PRO A 39 0.63 -15.59 17.43
CA PRO A 39 -0.09 -16.51 16.57
C PRO A 39 -1.53 -16.05 16.29
N ASN A 40 -1.93 -16.15 15.02
CA ASN A 40 -3.24 -15.73 14.50
C ASN A 40 -3.53 -14.21 14.61
N GLU A 41 -2.52 -13.38 14.86
CA GLU A 41 -2.68 -11.93 14.83
C GLU A 41 -2.72 -11.39 13.39
N ILE A 42 -3.67 -10.49 13.12
CA ILE A 42 -3.69 -9.72 11.88
C ILE A 42 -3.00 -8.38 12.14
N VAL A 43 -1.90 -8.15 11.42
CA VAL A 43 -1.14 -6.89 11.51
C VAL A 43 -1.18 -6.17 10.18
N ARG A 44 -1.41 -4.86 10.24
CA ARG A 44 -1.39 -3.97 9.06
C ARG A 44 -0.10 -3.17 9.07
N GLY A 45 0.34 -2.72 7.89
CA GLY A 45 1.52 -1.87 7.87
C GLY A 45 1.90 -1.26 6.53
N HIS A 46 2.82 -0.31 6.63
CA HIS A 46 3.54 0.33 5.54
C HIS A 46 5.04 0.10 5.80
N ILE A 47 5.47 -1.14 5.58
CA ILE A 47 6.80 -1.62 5.95
C ILE A 47 7.67 -1.66 4.70
N PHE A 48 8.77 -0.91 4.72
CA PHE A 48 9.79 -0.96 3.67
C PHE A 48 10.42 -2.33 3.57
N TYR A 49 10.87 -2.69 2.37
CA TYR A 49 11.60 -3.91 2.16
C TYR A 49 13.02 -3.80 2.73
N SER A 50 13.46 -4.85 3.38
CA SER A 50 14.87 -5.15 3.56
C SER A 50 15.04 -6.65 3.80
N PRO A 51 16.22 -7.24 3.52
CA PRO A 51 16.49 -8.63 3.82
C PRO A 51 16.27 -8.98 5.31
N ALA A 52 16.60 -8.08 6.24
CA ALA A 52 16.40 -8.33 7.66
C ALA A 52 14.91 -8.38 8.05
N ILE A 53 14.09 -7.48 7.47
CA ILE A 53 12.63 -7.46 7.71
C ILE A 53 11.97 -8.70 7.09
N GLU A 54 12.36 -9.08 5.88
CA GLU A 54 11.89 -10.31 5.24
C GLU A 54 12.24 -11.54 6.09
N ASN A 55 13.49 -11.64 6.55
CA ASN A 55 13.93 -12.72 7.43
C ASN A 55 13.14 -12.74 8.74
N ALA A 56 12.78 -11.59 9.30
CA ALA A 56 11.96 -11.52 10.50
C ALA A 56 10.53 -12.05 10.26
N LEU A 57 9.92 -11.72 9.11
CA LEU A 57 8.60 -12.25 8.72
C LEU A 57 8.65 -13.77 8.56
N VAL A 58 9.67 -14.29 7.86
CA VAL A 58 9.86 -15.73 7.63
C VAL A 58 10.10 -16.46 8.95
N SER A 59 11.00 -15.95 9.78
CA SER A 59 11.36 -16.56 11.08
C SER A 59 10.15 -16.59 12.02
N ASN A 60 9.31 -15.56 11.98
CA ASN A 60 8.08 -15.50 12.77
C ASN A 60 6.88 -16.20 12.08
N ARG A 61 7.11 -16.95 11.00
CA ARG A 61 6.10 -17.70 10.23
C ARG A 61 4.89 -16.83 9.82
N CYS A 62 5.14 -15.57 9.49
CA CYS A 62 4.10 -14.66 9.03
C CYS A 62 3.67 -15.03 7.60
N ILE A 63 2.35 -15.03 7.35
CA ILE A 63 1.79 -15.14 6.01
C ILE A 63 1.48 -13.73 5.55
N SER A 64 2.32 -13.20 4.67
CA SER A 64 2.33 -11.78 4.32
C SER A 64 1.73 -11.55 2.93
N LEU A 65 0.91 -10.50 2.83
CA LEU A 65 0.38 -10.02 1.55
C LEU A 65 0.92 -8.59 1.31
N PHE A 66 1.49 -8.34 0.14
CA PHE A 66 1.85 -7.00 -0.30
C PHE A 66 0.85 -6.54 -1.36
N ILE A 67 -0.07 -5.68 -0.92
CA ILE A 67 -1.09 -5.11 -1.79
C ILE A 67 -0.60 -3.72 -2.21
N TYR A 68 -0.27 -3.55 -3.48
CA TYR A 68 0.15 -2.28 -4.06
C TYR A 68 -0.92 -1.71 -4.98
N ARG A 69 -0.78 -0.44 -5.35
CA ARG A 69 -1.78 0.29 -6.14
C ARG A 69 -1.06 1.17 -7.17
N ASP A 70 -1.75 1.51 -8.26
CA ASP A 70 -1.24 2.44 -9.27
C ASP A 70 -0.75 3.72 -8.58
N PRO A 71 0.54 4.07 -8.67
CA PRO A 71 1.07 5.24 -7.98
C PRO A 71 0.34 6.54 -8.40
N ARG A 72 -0.19 6.63 -9.62
CA ARG A 72 -0.99 7.78 -10.08
C ARG A 72 -2.30 7.90 -9.30
N GLU A 73 -2.97 6.76 -9.07
CA GLU A 73 -4.14 6.71 -8.18
C GLU A 73 -3.78 7.04 -6.72
N VAL A 74 -2.61 6.60 -6.26
CA VAL A 74 -2.12 6.91 -4.91
C VAL A 74 -1.90 8.41 -4.75
N ALA A 75 -1.29 9.10 -5.71
CA ALA A 75 -1.11 10.55 -5.67
C ALA A 75 -2.45 11.29 -5.54
N ARG A 76 -3.42 10.95 -6.40
CA ARG A 76 -4.76 11.54 -6.37
C ARG A 76 -5.50 11.24 -5.06
N SER A 77 -5.45 9.99 -4.60
CA SER A 77 -6.10 9.57 -3.36
C SER A 77 -5.50 10.29 -2.14
N LEU A 78 -4.17 10.50 -2.13
CA LEU A 78 -3.47 11.21 -1.07
C LEU A 78 -3.88 12.67 -0.99
N VAL A 79 -3.99 13.38 -2.13
CA VAL A 79 -4.49 14.76 -2.18
C VAL A 79 -5.88 14.85 -1.54
N ASN A 80 -6.79 13.96 -1.95
CA ASN A 80 -8.15 13.92 -1.40
C ASN A 80 -8.13 13.64 0.12
N TYR A 81 -7.30 12.68 0.56
CA TYR A 81 -7.16 12.33 1.97
C TYR A 81 -6.67 13.50 2.82
N LEU A 82 -5.61 14.19 2.39
CA LEU A 82 -4.98 15.29 3.14
C LEU A 82 -5.81 16.56 3.12
N GLN A 83 -6.50 16.86 2.02
CA GLN A 83 -7.32 18.07 1.94
C GLN A 83 -8.67 17.91 2.63
N LYS A 84 -9.34 16.77 2.44
CA LYS A 84 -10.77 16.61 2.77
C LYS A 84 -11.05 15.67 3.95
N MET A 85 -10.21 14.65 4.18
CA MET A 85 -10.56 13.55 5.08
C MET A 85 -9.85 13.63 6.44
N ASN A 86 -8.53 13.76 6.45
CA ASN A 86 -7.75 13.76 7.69
C ASN A 86 -7.25 15.15 8.05
N ARG A 87 -8.07 15.87 8.83
CA ARG A 87 -7.78 17.24 9.29
C ARG A 87 -6.57 17.34 10.23
N PHE A 88 -6.15 16.23 10.85
CA PHE A 88 -5.09 16.19 11.85
C PHE A 88 -3.77 15.63 11.31
N HIS A 89 -3.70 15.29 10.03
CA HIS A 89 -2.49 14.78 9.42
C HIS A 89 -1.41 15.87 9.33
N ARG A 90 -0.16 15.58 9.71
CA ARG A 90 0.94 16.57 9.68
C ARG A 90 1.18 17.15 8.29
N LEU A 91 1.11 16.32 7.24
CA LEU A 91 1.24 16.81 5.85
C LEU A 91 0.14 17.78 5.43
N ARG A 92 -1.01 17.84 6.14
CA ARG A 92 -2.09 18.75 5.77
C ARG A 92 -1.64 20.21 5.74
N ALA A 93 -0.67 20.60 6.56
CA ALA A 93 -0.12 21.95 6.55
C ALA A 93 0.40 22.38 5.15
N TYR A 94 0.91 21.43 4.37
CA TYR A 94 1.45 21.66 3.02
C TYR A 94 0.39 21.57 1.93
N PHE A 95 -0.62 20.72 2.11
CA PHE A 95 -1.65 20.48 1.10
C PHE A 95 -2.87 21.40 1.23
N LYS A 96 -3.09 22.00 2.41
CA LYS A 96 -4.27 22.83 2.68
C LYS A 96 -4.19 24.11 1.86
N GLY A 97 -5.21 24.35 1.04
CA GLY A 97 -5.36 25.61 0.29
C GLY A 97 -4.63 25.63 -1.05
N LEU A 98 -3.86 24.59 -1.37
CA LEU A 98 -3.39 24.36 -2.74
C LEU A 98 -4.57 24.06 -3.66
N ASP A 99 -4.51 24.60 -4.87
CA ASP A 99 -5.40 24.18 -5.94
C ASP A 99 -5.14 22.70 -6.33
N PRO A 100 -6.06 22.05 -7.05
CA PRO A 100 -5.94 20.63 -7.38
C PRO A 100 -4.64 20.25 -8.13
N GLU A 101 -4.17 21.09 -9.05
CA GLU A 101 -2.95 20.80 -9.83
C GLU A 101 -1.72 20.93 -8.94
N ALA A 102 -1.59 22.03 -8.20
CA ALA A 102 -0.47 22.24 -7.28
C ALA A 102 -0.39 21.15 -6.20
N ALA A 103 -1.53 20.70 -5.68
CA ALA A 103 -1.58 19.61 -4.70
C ALA A 103 -1.12 18.28 -5.30
N LEU A 104 -1.51 17.97 -6.55
CA LEU A 104 -1.05 16.77 -7.25
C LEU A 104 0.45 16.83 -7.56
N LEU A 105 0.95 17.97 -8.06
CA LEU A 105 2.38 18.17 -8.30
C LEU A 105 3.20 17.98 -7.02
N LEU A 106 2.74 18.50 -5.88
CA LEU A 106 3.38 18.26 -4.59
C LEU A 106 3.34 16.78 -4.17
N ALA A 107 2.23 16.08 -4.41
CA ALA A 107 2.12 14.65 -4.13
C ALA A 107 3.10 13.81 -4.98
N ILE A 108 3.32 14.22 -6.24
CA ILE A 108 4.21 13.55 -7.21
C ILE A 108 5.68 13.84 -6.88
N ASN A 109 6.04 15.13 -6.76
CA ASN A 109 7.43 15.55 -6.58
C ASN A 109 7.94 15.37 -5.15
N GLY A 110 7.03 15.33 -4.18
CA GLY A 110 7.39 15.32 -2.76
C GLY A 110 7.69 16.72 -2.22
N ILE A 111 7.99 16.77 -0.93
CA ILE A 111 8.40 17.97 -0.20
C ILE A 111 9.94 17.98 -0.12
N PRO A 112 10.60 19.10 -0.44
CA PRO A 112 12.05 19.22 -0.34
C PRO A 112 12.61 18.83 1.03
N SER A 113 13.80 18.24 1.03
CA SER A 113 14.47 17.69 2.23
C SER A 113 14.81 18.73 3.31
N CYS A 114 14.75 20.03 3.00
CA CYS A 114 15.03 21.11 3.94
C CYS A 114 13.94 21.31 5.02
N GLU A 115 12.79 20.61 4.94
CA GLU A 115 11.62 20.89 5.79
C GLU A 115 11.41 19.94 6.98
N ASN A 116 12.43 19.18 7.41
CA ASN A 116 12.34 18.23 8.54
C ASN A 116 11.17 17.22 8.41
N ILE A 117 10.75 16.92 7.18
CA ILE A 117 9.68 15.97 6.88
C ILE A 117 10.17 14.98 5.82
N TYR A 118 9.98 13.69 6.07
CA TYR A 118 10.31 12.67 5.08
C TYR A 118 9.12 12.47 4.13
N PHE A 119 9.09 13.22 3.03
CA PHE A 119 8.07 13.06 2.01
C PHE A 119 8.69 13.21 0.62
N PRO A 120 9.54 12.26 0.18
CA PRO A 120 10.19 12.32 -1.11
C PRO A 120 9.19 12.13 -2.27
N SER A 121 9.69 12.15 -3.51
CA SER A 121 8.86 11.91 -4.69
C SER A 121 8.10 10.59 -4.59
N ILE A 122 6.99 10.50 -5.33
CA ILE A 122 6.15 9.31 -5.29
C ILE A 122 6.93 8.06 -5.66
N SER A 123 7.83 8.15 -6.64
CA SER A 123 8.63 7.03 -7.06
C SER A 123 9.61 6.60 -5.98
N GLU A 124 10.33 7.52 -5.34
CA GLU A 124 11.20 7.20 -4.20
C GLU A 124 10.43 6.54 -3.05
N ARG A 125 9.20 6.99 -2.77
CA ARG A 125 8.34 6.34 -1.77
C ARG A 125 8.04 4.89 -2.14
N PHE A 126 7.76 4.59 -3.41
CA PHE A 126 7.48 3.23 -3.89
C PHE A 126 8.73 2.35 -3.97
N ARG A 127 9.89 2.90 -4.35
CA ARG A 127 11.19 2.19 -4.38
C ARG A 127 11.51 1.53 -3.04
N ASN A 128 11.15 2.17 -1.93
CA ASN A 128 11.32 1.61 -0.59
C ASN A 128 10.58 0.27 -0.35
N TYR A 129 9.57 -0.07 -1.17
CA TYR A 129 8.81 -1.31 -1.08
C TYR A 129 9.15 -2.31 -2.19
N GLN A 130 9.90 -1.91 -3.20
CA GLN A 130 10.01 -2.64 -4.45
C GLN A 130 10.60 -4.05 -4.28
N GLY A 131 11.50 -4.24 -3.30
CA GLY A 131 12.06 -5.56 -3.02
C GLY A 131 11.01 -6.60 -2.58
N TRP A 132 9.82 -6.19 -2.13
CA TRP A 132 8.73 -7.13 -1.88
C TRP A 132 8.25 -7.81 -3.16
N LEU A 133 8.32 -7.16 -4.32
CA LEU A 133 7.87 -7.73 -5.60
C LEU A 133 8.71 -8.94 -6.03
N ALA A 134 9.97 -9.01 -5.59
CA ALA A 134 10.88 -10.12 -5.86
C ALA A 134 10.89 -11.18 -4.74
N SER A 135 10.19 -10.93 -3.62
CA SER A 135 10.18 -11.82 -2.47
C SER A 135 9.21 -12.97 -2.66
N GLU A 136 9.71 -14.21 -2.58
CA GLU A 136 8.85 -15.41 -2.55
C GLU A 136 8.13 -15.58 -1.20
N ALA A 137 8.59 -14.89 -0.15
CA ALA A 137 8.01 -14.91 1.19
C ALA A 137 6.66 -14.18 1.28
N VAL A 138 6.35 -13.34 0.30
CA VAL A 138 5.19 -12.45 0.31
C VAL A 138 4.37 -12.65 -0.96
N TYR A 139 3.05 -12.73 -0.81
CA TYR A 139 2.17 -12.73 -1.98
C TYR A 139 1.88 -11.29 -2.41
N CYS A 140 2.35 -10.92 -3.60
CA CYS A 140 2.17 -9.59 -4.16
C CYS A 140 0.95 -9.53 -5.08
N THR A 141 0.12 -8.49 -4.92
CA THR A 141 -1.07 -8.29 -5.76
C THR A 141 -1.46 -6.83 -5.86
N LYS A 142 -2.18 -6.48 -6.93
CA LYS A 142 -2.72 -5.14 -7.15
C LYS A 142 -4.01 -4.96 -6.36
N PHE A 143 -4.20 -3.78 -5.81
CA PHE A 143 -5.46 -3.38 -5.18
C PHE A 143 -6.62 -3.50 -6.18
N GLU A 144 -6.39 -3.14 -7.44
CA GLU A 144 -7.38 -3.21 -8.50
C GLU A 144 -7.86 -4.65 -8.77
N ASP A 145 -6.99 -5.65 -8.61
CA ASP A 145 -7.37 -7.06 -8.79
C ASP A 145 -8.16 -7.59 -7.59
N VAL A 146 -7.83 -7.15 -6.37
CA VAL A 146 -8.56 -7.54 -5.15
C VAL A 146 -9.90 -6.83 -5.03
N ALA A 147 -10.00 -5.59 -5.51
CA ALA A 147 -11.17 -4.75 -5.33
C ALA A 147 -12.09 -4.69 -6.56
N GLY A 148 -11.57 -4.97 -7.76
CA GLY A 148 -12.28 -4.86 -9.04
C GLY A 148 -12.86 -6.17 -9.56
N GLU A 149 -12.99 -6.27 -10.88
CA GLU A 149 -13.67 -7.36 -11.57
C GLU A 149 -12.96 -8.72 -11.41
N ASN A 150 -11.63 -8.70 -11.25
CA ASN A 150 -10.81 -9.90 -11.02
C ASN A 150 -10.88 -10.44 -9.58
N GLN A 151 -11.67 -9.83 -8.69
CA GLN A 151 -11.66 -10.11 -7.25
C GLN A 151 -11.76 -11.60 -6.92
N GLU A 152 -12.70 -12.34 -7.52
CA GLU A 152 -12.83 -13.76 -7.18
C GLU A 152 -11.56 -14.54 -7.53
N GLN A 153 -11.04 -14.34 -8.74
CA GLN A 153 -9.83 -15.03 -9.19
C GLN A 153 -8.64 -14.70 -8.29
N GLU A 154 -8.50 -13.43 -7.92
CA GLU A 154 -7.40 -12.96 -7.09
C GLU A 154 -7.50 -13.46 -5.64
N LEU A 155 -8.70 -13.45 -5.05
CA LEU A 155 -8.94 -14.03 -3.74
C LEU A 155 -8.59 -15.53 -3.72
N ARG A 156 -8.91 -16.28 -4.78
CA ARG A 156 -8.55 -17.71 -4.88
C ARG A 156 -7.03 -17.92 -4.89
N LYS A 157 -6.25 -17.04 -5.53
CA LYS A 157 -4.78 -17.10 -5.50
C LYS A 157 -4.24 -16.78 -4.11
N ILE A 158 -4.77 -15.77 -3.43
CA ILE A 158 -4.44 -15.44 -2.03
C ILE A 158 -4.71 -16.64 -1.11
N ILE A 159 -5.87 -17.30 -1.27
CA ILE A 159 -6.23 -18.48 -0.50
C ILE A 159 -5.24 -19.62 -0.74
N ARG A 160 -4.87 -19.88 -2.00
CA ARG A 160 -3.88 -20.91 -2.34
C ARG A 160 -2.54 -20.64 -1.65
N PHE A 161 -2.07 -19.39 -1.70
CA PHE A 161 -0.84 -18.99 -1.01
C PHE A 161 -0.94 -19.19 0.51
N TYR A 162 -2.07 -18.77 1.11
CA TYR A 162 -2.34 -18.97 2.54
C TYR A 162 -2.35 -20.45 2.93
N LEU A 163 -3.07 -21.31 2.19
CA LEU A 163 -3.15 -22.74 2.46
C LEU A 163 -1.77 -23.40 2.35
N HIS A 164 -1.00 -23.05 1.33
CA HIS A 164 0.35 -23.56 1.14
C HIS A 164 1.28 -23.16 2.31
N ARG A 165 1.22 -21.90 2.76
CA ARG A 165 2.09 -21.39 3.83
C ARG A 165 1.66 -21.84 5.24
N SER A 166 0.36 -21.97 5.49
CA SER A 166 -0.18 -22.37 6.79
C SER A 166 -0.17 -23.88 7.01
N GLY A 167 -0.17 -24.67 5.94
CA GLY A 167 -0.42 -26.11 6.01
C GLY A 167 -1.87 -26.44 6.42
N SER A 168 -2.78 -25.47 6.35
CA SER A 168 -4.20 -25.68 6.67
C SER A 168 -4.85 -26.60 5.64
N GLY A 169 -5.66 -27.56 6.13
CA GLY A 169 -6.49 -28.43 5.30
C GLY A 169 -7.89 -27.88 5.01
N GLU A 170 -8.13 -26.60 5.30
CA GLU A 170 -9.42 -25.96 5.06
C GLU A 170 -9.77 -25.90 3.56
N GLN A 171 -11.07 -26.03 3.27
CA GLN A 171 -11.57 -25.97 1.90
C GLN A 171 -11.52 -24.53 1.38
N THR A 172 -11.08 -24.37 0.12
CA THR A 172 -10.96 -23.04 -0.52
C THR A 172 -12.30 -22.30 -0.53
N GLU A 173 -13.42 -22.99 -0.80
CA GLU A 173 -14.75 -22.37 -0.85
C GLU A 173 -15.20 -21.81 0.51
N ASP A 174 -14.87 -22.49 1.61
CA ASP A 174 -15.22 -22.02 2.95
C ASP A 174 -14.45 -20.73 3.31
N ILE A 175 -13.16 -20.69 2.97
CA ILE A 175 -12.35 -19.48 3.15
C ILE A 175 -12.87 -18.35 2.27
N LEU A 176 -13.14 -18.63 0.98
CA LEU A 176 -13.62 -17.64 0.03
C LEU A 176 -14.93 -16.99 0.50
N LYS A 177 -15.87 -17.80 0.99
CA LYS A 177 -17.12 -17.32 1.57
C LYS A 177 -16.89 -16.36 2.74
N ARG A 178 -15.98 -16.70 3.67
CA ARG A 178 -15.63 -15.82 4.80
C ARG A 178 -14.91 -14.56 4.38
N MET A 179 -13.98 -14.64 3.43
CA MET A 179 -13.28 -13.47 2.88
C MET A 179 -14.28 -12.50 2.25
N ARG A 180 -15.21 -13.00 1.41
CA ARG A 180 -16.29 -12.21 0.81
C ARG A 180 -17.18 -11.54 1.85
N GLY A 181 -17.61 -12.26 2.87
CA GLY A 181 -18.41 -11.69 3.96
C GLY A 181 -17.68 -10.56 4.74
N GLY A 182 -16.35 -10.62 4.78
CA GLY A 182 -15.50 -9.60 5.42
C GLY A 182 -15.13 -8.40 4.54
N LEU A 183 -15.32 -8.49 3.22
CA LEU A 183 -15.10 -7.37 2.30
C LEU A 183 -16.30 -6.43 2.39
N GLN A 184 -16.17 -5.41 3.23
CA GLN A 184 -17.22 -4.42 3.47
C GLN A 184 -16.70 -3.01 3.16
N PRO A 185 -16.50 -2.65 1.87
CA PRO A 185 -15.91 -1.36 1.50
C PRO A 185 -16.66 -0.16 2.09
N ALA A 186 -17.98 -0.26 2.21
CA ALA A 186 -18.84 0.76 2.83
C ALA A 186 -18.50 1.10 4.30
N LYS A 187 -17.79 0.22 5.01
CA LYS A 187 -17.33 0.47 6.40
C LYS A 187 -15.96 1.14 6.47
N SER A 188 -15.27 1.32 5.35
CA SER A 188 -13.97 1.98 5.33
C SER A 188 -14.15 3.48 5.15
N HIS A 189 -13.79 4.26 6.18
CA HIS A 189 -13.84 5.72 6.15
C HIS A 189 -13.02 6.34 5.01
N THR A 190 -12.01 5.64 4.51
CA THR A 190 -11.13 6.10 3.43
C THR A 190 -11.50 5.56 2.06
N PHE A 191 -12.51 4.68 1.96
CA PHE A 191 -12.90 4.09 0.70
C PHE A 191 -13.76 5.08 -0.11
N SER A 192 -13.18 5.59 -1.19
CA SER A 192 -13.83 6.53 -2.11
C SER A 192 -14.24 5.87 -3.45
N GLY A 193 -14.38 4.54 -3.47
CA GLY A 193 -14.74 3.75 -4.66
C GLY A 193 -13.60 2.92 -5.26
N ILE A 194 -13.96 2.00 -6.16
CA ILE A 194 -13.07 1.09 -6.92
C ILE A 194 -12.74 1.65 -8.32
N GLN A 195 -13.18 2.86 -8.65
CA GLN A 195 -13.02 3.38 -10.01
C GLN A 195 -11.55 3.32 -10.43
N GLN A 196 -11.28 2.47 -11.42
CA GLN A 196 -9.96 2.29 -12.01
C GLN A 196 -9.66 3.52 -12.87
N GLN A 197 -8.42 3.99 -12.80
CA GLN A 197 -7.88 4.99 -13.73
C GLN A 197 -8.55 6.39 -13.70
N THR A 198 -9.20 6.75 -12.58
CA THR A 198 -9.67 8.11 -12.30
C THR A 198 -8.58 9.16 -12.23
N TRP A 199 -7.32 8.74 -12.11
CA TRP A 199 -6.18 9.66 -12.23
C TRP A 199 -6.17 10.38 -13.57
N ARG A 200 -6.69 9.78 -14.66
CA ARG A 200 -6.79 10.44 -15.97
C ARG A 200 -7.66 11.69 -15.96
N ASP A 201 -8.74 11.68 -15.17
CA ASP A 201 -9.63 12.84 -15.03
C ASP A 201 -9.00 13.96 -14.19
N ALA A 202 -8.02 13.62 -13.34
CA ALA A 202 -7.41 14.54 -12.40
C ALA A 202 -6.04 15.09 -12.87
N PHE A 203 -5.32 14.34 -13.68
CA PHE A 203 -3.96 14.69 -14.11
C PHE A 203 -4.02 15.67 -15.29
N THR A 204 -3.48 16.86 -15.08
CA THR A 204 -3.23 17.82 -16.15
C THR A 204 -1.96 17.44 -16.93
N PRO A 205 -1.70 18.07 -18.09
CA PRO A 205 -0.44 17.85 -18.82
C PRO A 205 0.81 18.11 -17.96
N ALA A 206 0.75 19.07 -17.03
CA ALA A 206 1.83 19.35 -16.09
C ALA A 206 2.04 18.18 -15.10
N CYS A 207 0.96 17.62 -14.55
CA CYS A 207 1.03 16.44 -13.68
C CYS A 207 1.58 15.21 -14.39
N ILE A 208 1.15 14.96 -15.64
CA ILE A 208 1.68 13.84 -16.46
C ILE A 208 3.18 14.02 -16.67
N LYS A 209 3.60 15.22 -17.10
CA LYS A 209 5.02 15.52 -17.31
C LYS A 209 5.84 15.30 -16.03
N ALA A 210 5.41 15.87 -14.90
CA ALA A 210 6.09 15.71 -13.62
C ALA A 210 6.16 14.24 -13.19
N PHE A 211 5.08 13.47 -13.39
CA PHE A 211 5.09 12.05 -13.04
C PHE A 211 6.08 11.29 -13.92
N LYS A 212 6.09 11.51 -15.24
CA LYS A 212 7.05 10.86 -16.15
C LYS A 212 8.50 11.16 -15.80
N GLU A 213 8.80 12.40 -15.41
CA GLU A 213 10.13 12.80 -14.94
C GLU A 213 10.57 12.02 -13.69
N GLN A 214 9.63 11.56 -12.86
CA GLN A 214 9.89 10.79 -11.64
C GLN A 214 9.74 9.27 -11.82
N ASP A 215 9.02 8.78 -12.84
CA ASP A 215 8.59 7.38 -12.96
C ASP A 215 9.80 6.43 -12.95
N HIS A 216 10.82 6.72 -13.77
CA HIS A 216 12.04 5.92 -13.86
C HIS A 216 11.77 4.40 -14.00
N GLY A 217 10.74 4.02 -14.77
CA GLY A 217 10.33 2.63 -15.00
C GLY A 217 9.41 2.03 -13.93
N LEU A 218 9.03 2.78 -12.89
CA LEU A 218 8.19 2.30 -11.79
C LEU A 218 6.87 1.71 -12.28
N LEU A 219 6.17 2.37 -13.20
CA LEU A 219 4.89 1.87 -13.71
C LEU A 219 5.04 0.53 -14.46
N THR A 220 6.13 0.33 -15.19
CA THR A 220 6.42 -0.94 -15.87
C THR A 220 6.79 -2.04 -14.87
N GLU A 221 7.60 -1.72 -13.87
CA GLU A 221 7.97 -2.67 -12.80
C GLU A 221 6.76 -3.13 -11.98
N LEU A 222 5.80 -2.24 -11.74
CA LEU A 222 4.52 -2.56 -11.09
C LEU A 222 3.50 -3.19 -12.06
N GLY A 223 3.84 -3.30 -13.34
CA GLY A 223 3.00 -3.88 -14.39
C GLY A 223 1.75 -3.06 -14.71
N TYR A 224 1.76 -1.74 -14.49
CA TYR A 224 0.67 -0.83 -14.89
C TYR A 224 0.82 -0.31 -16.32
N GLU A 225 2.04 -0.31 -16.87
CA GLU A 225 2.32 0.12 -18.24
C GLU A 225 3.33 -0.83 -18.93
N PHE A 226 3.27 -0.93 -20.25
CA PHE A 226 4.21 -1.74 -21.04
C PHE A 226 5.46 -0.96 -21.49
N SER A 227 5.37 0.37 -21.55
CA SER A 227 6.46 1.27 -21.92
C SER A 227 6.26 2.66 -21.30
N GLU A 228 7.25 3.54 -21.49
CA GLU A 228 7.21 4.95 -21.04
C GLU A 228 6.27 5.84 -21.88
N ASP A 229 5.73 5.31 -22.98
CA ASP A 229 4.85 6.00 -23.93
C ASP A 229 3.37 6.00 -23.53
N TRP A 230 3.08 6.01 -22.22
CA TRP A 230 1.71 6.10 -21.71
C TRP A 230 1.18 7.54 -21.71
N SER A 231 -0.13 7.71 -21.81
CA SER A 231 -0.84 9.00 -21.79
C SER A 231 -2.09 8.97 -20.92
#